data_AF-A0A536R3S5-F1
#
_entry.id   AF-A0A536R3S5-F1
#
_cell.length_a   1.000
_cell.length_b   1.000
_cell.length_c   1.000
_cell.angle_alpha   90.00
_cell.angle_beta   90.00
_cell.angle_gamma   90.00
#
_symmetry.space_group_name_H-M   'P 1'
#
loop_
_entity.id
_entity.type
_entity.pdbx_description
1 polymer ?
#
loop_
_entity_poly.entity_id
_entity_poly.type
_entity_poly.pdbx_seq_one_letter_code
_entity_poly.pdbx_strand_id
1 'polypeptide(L)'
;MKDEPSLKEIGERLERLDAPIRMWREARDRAFAAAFGPKQGKLSNLMARLPQAANAAAALGLGPRDEAFAAFDEICDLYARSDPARCAIIRGVVHEHEARGLLEDYIGYASRILKQGGRPEWLERGIAAASIDDQRRDYRDWLMALGDLYLSARAARLDPTPVLKRMAERSNPERHAASPTPTREALAKFEDSAHFMTSILPQLR
;
A
#
# COMPACT_ATOMS: atom_id res chain seq x y z
N MET A 1 -17.36 -24.06 -0.65
CA MET A 1 -17.02 -23.02 0.34
C MET A 1 -15.62 -23.35 0.82
N LYS A 2 -14.60 -22.55 0.48
CA LYS A 2 -13.32 -22.66 1.18
C LYS A 2 -13.52 -22.04 2.55
N ASP A 3 -13.11 -22.71 3.61
CA ASP A 3 -13.15 -22.16 4.96
C ASP A 3 -12.43 -20.82 4.96
N GLU A 4 -13.13 -19.76 5.37
CA GLU A 4 -12.51 -18.43 5.48
C GLU A 4 -11.41 -18.50 6.55
N PRO A 5 -10.20 -17.98 6.28
CA PRO A 5 -9.14 -17.99 7.26
C PRO A 5 -9.58 -17.23 8.51
N SER A 6 -9.40 -17.85 9.66
CA SER A 6 -9.64 -17.20 10.94
C SER A 6 -8.65 -16.05 11.14
N LEU A 7 -9.05 -15.03 11.91
CA LEU A 7 -8.17 -13.91 12.23
C LEU A 7 -6.89 -14.37 12.95
N LYS A 8 -6.97 -15.48 13.70
CA LYS A 8 -5.83 -16.12 14.35
C LYS A 8 -4.84 -16.67 13.32
N GLU A 9 -5.30 -17.39 12.31
CA GLU A 9 -4.44 -17.93 11.25
C GLU A 9 -3.79 -16.82 10.42
N ILE A 10 -4.50 -15.71 10.19
CA ILE A 10 -3.93 -14.50 9.57
C ILE A 10 -2.79 -13.96 10.43
N GLY A 11 -3.02 -13.75 11.73
CA GLY A 11 -2.00 -13.26 12.66
C GLY A 11 -0.76 -14.16 12.68
N GLU A 12 -0.94 -15.47 12.85
CA GLU A 12 0.17 -16.44 12.86
C GLU A 12 0.97 -16.46 11.54
N ARG A 13 0.33 -16.21 10.40
CA ARG A 13 1.01 -16.10 9.11
C ARG A 13 1.84 -14.82 9.01
N LEU A 14 1.29 -13.69 9.47
CA LEU A 14 2.00 -12.42 9.48
C LEU A 14 3.18 -12.45 10.47
N GLU A 15 3.00 -13.04 11.65
CA GLU A 15 4.04 -13.21 12.66
C GLU A 15 5.26 -13.97 12.11
N ARG A 16 5.02 -15.04 11.34
CA ARG A 16 6.10 -15.81 10.69
C ARG A 16 6.92 -14.98 9.70
N LEU A 17 6.36 -13.90 9.17
CA LEU A 17 7.03 -12.99 8.23
C LEU A 17 7.78 -11.86 8.94
N ASP A 18 7.55 -11.62 10.24
CA ASP A 18 8.09 -10.46 10.95
C ASP A 18 9.62 -10.41 10.96
N ALA A 19 10.27 -11.50 11.37
CA ALA A 19 11.73 -11.57 11.37
C ALA A 19 12.32 -11.48 9.95
N PRO A 20 11.85 -12.27 8.96
CA PRO A 20 12.29 -12.13 7.57
C PRO A 20 12.16 -10.71 7.00
N ILE A 21 11.00 -10.06 7.19
CA ILE A 21 10.73 -8.71 6.67
C ILE A 21 11.68 -7.70 7.31
N ARG A 22 11.81 -7.73 8.63
CA ARG A 22 12.71 -6.84 9.37
C ARG A 22 14.16 -7.00 8.93
N MET A 23 14.67 -8.22 8.88
CA MET A 23 16.04 -8.50 8.45
C MET A 23 16.31 -8.02 7.02
N TRP A 24 15.37 -8.26 6.11
CA TRP A 24 15.47 -7.81 4.72
C TRP A 24 15.44 -6.28 4.60
N ARG A 25 14.52 -5.60 5.31
CA ARG A 25 14.44 -4.13 5.34
C ARG A 25 15.72 -3.50 5.88
N GLU A 26 16.23 -4.01 7.00
CA GLU A 26 17.48 -3.53 7.58
C GLU A 26 18.67 -3.74 6.64
N ALA A 27 18.72 -4.88 5.93
CA ALA A 27 19.77 -5.12 4.93
C ALA A 27 19.68 -4.12 3.76
N ARG A 28 18.46 -3.83 3.28
CA ARG A 28 18.21 -2.81 2.24
C ARG A 28 18.61 -1.41 2.70
N ASP A 29 18.25 -1.03 3.92
CA ASP A 29 18.61 0.28 4.48
C ASP A 29 20.13 0.42 4.64
N ARG A 30 20.82 -0.65 5.09
CA ARG A 30 22.29 -0.67 5.17
C ARG A 30 22.94 -0.54 3.79
N ALA A 31 22.46 -1.29 2.79
CA ALA A 31 22.99 -1.23 1.43
C ALA A 31 22.78 0.15 0.79
N PHE A 32 21.58 0.72 0.96
CA PHE A 32 21.28 2.08 0.52
C PHE A 32 22.20 3.10 1.19
N ALA A 33 22.30 3.06 2.53
CA ALA A 33 23.09 4.02 3.30
C ALA A 33 24.58 3.96 2.94
N ALA A 34 25.13 2.76 2.74
CA ALA A 34 26.51 2.57 2.33
C ALA A 34 26.80 3.19 0.94
N ALA A 35 25.88 3.03 -0.01
CA ALA A 35 26.04 3.56 -1.37
C ALA A 35 25.69 5.06 -1.49
N PHE A 36 24.80 5.57 -0.64
CA PHE A 36 24.42 6.99 -0.62
C PHE A 36 25.43 7.85 0.13
N GLY A 37 26.12 7.25 1.11
CA GLY A 37 27.10 7.91 1.95
C GLY A 37 28.38 8.31 1.20
N PRO A 38 29.12 9.30 1.74
CA PRO A 38 28.76 10.12 2.88
C PRO A 38 27.97 11.38 2.44
N LYS A 39 27.07 11.89 3.30
CA LYS A 39 26.11 12.99 3.00
C LYS A 39 26.77 14.38 3.06
N GLN A 40 27.92 14.57 2.42
CA GLN A 40 28.60 15.87 2.36
C GLN A 40 28.71 16.41 0.92
N GLY A 41 28.85 17.73 0.82
CA GLY A 41 29.01 18.44 -0.45
C GLY A 41 27.71 19.03 -1.00
N LYS A 42 27.76 19.45 -2.26
CA LYS A 42 26.61 20.07 -2.95
C LYS A 42 25.46 19.06 -3.10
N LEU A 43 24.22 19.53 -2.92
CA LEU A 43 23.00 18.73 -3.08
C LEU A 43 22.94 18.01 -4.43
N SER A 44 23.39 18.64 -5.51
CA SER A 44 23.46 18.04 -6.85
C SER A 44 24.28 16.75 -6.88
N ASN A 45 25.40 16.71 -6.16
CA ASN A 45 26.28 15.54 -6.12
C ASN A 45 25.65 14.42 -5.29
N LEU A 46 24.89 14.77 -4.25
CA LEU A 46 24.14 13.82 -3.45
C LEU A 46 22.99 13.22 -4.27
N MET A 47 22.25 14.04 -5.01
CA MET A 47 21.16 13.59 -5.89
C MET A 47 21.67 12.68 -7.02
N ALA A 48 22.86 12.95 -7.56
CA ALA A 48 23.47 12.09 -8.57
C ALA A 48 23.78 10.66 -8.06
N ARG A 49 23.96 10.47 -6.74
CA ARG A 49 24.18 9.15 -6.12
C ARG A 49 22.89 8.40 -5.82
N LEU A 50 21.74 9.07 -5.87
CA LEU A 50 20.46 8.47 -5.49
C LEU A 50 20.11 7.21 -6.34
N PRO A 51 20.28 7.21 -7.68
CA PRO A 51 20.04 6.00 -8.48
C PRO A 51 20.97 4.84 -8.11
N GLN A 52 22.25 5.13 -7.84
CA GLN A 52 23.22 4.11 -7.44
C GLN A 52 22.84 3.49 -6.09
N ALA A 53 22.45 4.31 -5.11
CA ALA A 53 22.03 3.85 -3.80
C ALA A 53 20.72 3.02 -3.87
N ALA A 54 19.76 3.46 -4.68
CA ALA A 54 18.54 2.72 -4.94
C ALA A 54 18.82 1.35 -5.58
N ASN A 55 19.73 1.30 -6.55
CA ASN A 55 20.15 0.05 -7.20
C ASN A 55 20.86 -0.90 -6.22
N ALA A 56 21.71 -0.38 -5.32
CA ALA A 56 22.37 -1.18 -4.30
C ALA A 56 21.36 -1.86 -3.35
N ALA A 57 20.32 -1.13 -2.94
CA ALA A 57 19.24 -1.70 -2.14
C ALA A 57 18.38 -2.70 -2.93
N ALA A 58 18.10 -2.42 -4.21
CA ALA A 58 17.33 -3.31 -5.08
C ALA A 58 18.05 -4.63 -5.39
N ALA A 59 19.39 -4.63 -5.41
CA ALA A 59 20.20 -5.81 -5.67
C ALA A 59 20.05 -6.92 -4.61
N LEU A 60 19.50 -6.60 -3.42
CA LEU A 60 19.17 -7.58 -2.39
C LEU A 60 17.89 -8.38 -2.69
N GLY A 61 17.25 -8.12 -3.83
CA GLY A 61 16.08 -8.85 -4.29
C GLY A 61 14.79 -8.45 -3.57
N LEU A 62 13.72 -9.16 -3.91
CA LEU A 62 12.36 -8.87 -3.43
C LEU A 62 12.13 -9.30 -1.98
N GLY A 63 13.02 -10.13 -1.40
CA GLY A 63 12.88 -10.61 -0.03
C GLY A 63 11.57 -11.39 0.18
N PRO A 64 10.97 -11.35 1.39
CA PRO A 64 9.72 -12.06 1.71
C PRO A 64 8.46 -11.38 1.13
N ARG A 65 8.62 -10.55 0.10
CA ARG A 65 7.54 -9.73 -0.47
C ARG A 65 6.47 -10.59 -1.11
N ASP A 66 6.86 -11.66 -1.81
CA ASP A 66 5.89 -12.52 -2.50
C ASP A 66 5.00 -13.26 -1.50
N GLU A 67 5.56 -13.78 -0.40
CA GLU A 67 4.76 -14.39 0.67
C GLU A 67 3.86 -13.37 1.38
N ALA A 68 4.37 -12.16 1.64
CA ALA A 68 3.57 -11.08 2.23
C ALA A 68 2.42 -10.66 1.31
N PHE A 69 2.65 -10.62 0.00
CA PHE A 69 1.63 -10.25 -0.99
C PHE A 69 0.57 -11.33 -1.15
N ALA A 70 0.96 -12.61 -1.11
CA ALA A 70 0.00 -13.70 -1.05
C ALA A 70 -0.87 -13.65 0.22
N ALA A 71 -0.31 -13.26 1.36
CA ALA A 71 -1.09 -13.01 2.58
C ALA A 71 -2.03 -11.80 2.39
N PHE A 72 -1.56 -10.72 1.78
CA PHE A 72 -2.39 -9.53 1.52
C PHE A 72 -3.52 -9.77 0.54
N ASP A 73 -3.35 -10.62 -0.47
CA ASP A 73 -4.45 -11.04 -1.35
C ASP A 73 -5.63 -11.56 -0.53
N GLU A 74 -5.37 -12.51 0.38
CA GLU A 74 -6.40 -13.12 1.22
C GLU A 74 -6.98 -12.14 2.25
N ILE A 75 -6.11 -11.35 2.89
CA ILE A 75 -6.52 -10.35 3.89
C ILE A 75 -7.40 -9.28 3.24
N CYS A 76 -7.02 -8.78 2.07
CA CYS A 76 -7.78 -7.76 1.35
C CYS A 76 -9.12 -8.31 0.84
N ASP A 77 -9.14 -9.55 0.34
CA ASP A 77 -10.38 -10.21 -0.07
C ASP A 77 -11.34 -10.44 1.10
N LEU A 78 -10.80 -10.76 2.29
CA LEU A 78 -11.59 -10.89 3.52
C LEU A 78 -12.10 -9.52 3.98
N TYR A 79 -11.23 -8.51 3.97
CA TYR A 79 -11.56 -7.14 4.35
C TYR A 79 -12.67 -6.55 3.47
N ALA A 80 -12.58 -6.72 2.16
CA ALA A 80 -13.56 -6.26 1.17
C ALA A 80 -14.94 -6.92 1.31
N ARG A 81 -15.07 -8.01 2.09
CA ARG A 81 -16.34 -8.70 2.37
C ARG A 81 -16.80 -8.56 3.83
N SER A 82 -15.96 -8.00 4.70
CA SER A 82 -16.22 -7.85 6.13
C SER A 82 -16.99 -6.57 6.48
N ASP A 83 -17.76 -6.61 7.56
CA ASP A 83 -18.38 -5.41 8.15
C ASP A 83 -17.32 -4.45 8.77
N PRO A 84 -17.69 -3.20 9.09
CA PRO A 84 -16.74 -2.23 9.65
C PRO A 84 -16.07 -2.65 10.96
N ALA A 85 -16.75 -3.42 11.83
CA ALA A 85 -16.20 -3.87 13.10
C ALA A 85 -15.11 -4.93 12.88
N ARG A 86 -15.37 -5.92 12.02
CA ARG A 86 -14.39 -6.92 11.62
C ARG A 86 -13.22 -6.31 10.84
N CYS A 87 -13.48 -5.33 9.97
CA CYS A 87 -12.44 -4.56 9.31
C CYS A 87 -11.51 -3.84 10.31
N ALA A 88 -12.05 -3.31 11.42
CA ALA A 88 -11.22 -2.72 12.47
C ALA A 88 -10.27 -3.72 13.12
N ILE A 89 -10.74 -4.95 13.37
CA ILE A 89 -9.90 -6.02 13.93
C ILE A 89 -8.82 -6.44 12.92
N ILE A 90 -9.16 -6.60 11.63
CA ILE A 90 -8.19 -6.94 10.58
C ILE A 90 -7.08 -5.88 10.51
N ARG A 91 -7.43 -4.58 10.56
CA ARG A 91 -6.43 -3.49 10.62
C ARG A 91 -5.52 -3.64 11.83
N GLY A 92 -6.09 -3.89 13.01
CA GLY A 92 -5.33 -4.12 14.24
C GLY A 92 -4.30 -5.23 14.08
N VAL A 93 -4.74 -6.41 13.62
CA VAL A 93 -3.85 -7.57 13.38
C VAL A 93 -2.74 -7.20 12.39
N VAL A 94 -3.06 -6.60 11.25
CA VAL A 94 -2.03 -6.23 10.26
C VAL A 94 -1.04 -5.21 10.84
N HIS A 95 -1.51 -4.25 11.64
CA HIS A 95 -0.68 -3.18 12.22
C HIS A 95 0.24 -3.62 13.34
N GLU A 96 0.00 -4.78 13.94
CA GLU A 96 0.87 -5.42 14.95
C GLU A 96 2.11 -6.08 14.32
N HIS A 97 2.11 -6.31 13.01
CA HIS A 97 3.16 -7.04 12.30
C HIS A 97 3.98 -6.15 11.34
N GLU A 98 5.20 -6.57 11.03
CA GLU A 98 6.14 -5.88 10.12
C GLU A 98 5.62 -5.82 8.69
N ALA A 99 4.76 -6.78 8.30
CA ALA A 99 4.11 -6.83 7.00
C ALA A 99 3.44 -5.50 6.63
N ARG A 100 2.88 -4.76 7.60
CA ARG A 100 2.29 -3.43 7.37
C ARG A 100 3.20 -2.48 6.57
N GLY A 101 4.52 -2.61 6.73
CA GLY A 101 5.50 -1.79 6.02
C GLY A 101 5.56 -2.04 4.51
N LEU A 102 4.87 -3.06 4.00
CA LEU A 102 4.81 -3.46 2.60
C LEU A 102 3.45 -3.14 1.94
N LEU A 103 2.50 -2.52 2.64
CA LEU A 103 1.16 -2.23 2.10
C LEU A 103 1.23 -1.26 0.92
N GLU A 104 2.05 -0.21 1.01
CA GLU A 104 2.27 0.72 -0.10
C GLU A 104 2.83 0.02 -1.35
N ASP A 105 3.85 -0.84 -1.16
CA ASP A 105 4.42 -1.67 -2.22
C ASP A 105 3.38 -2.61 -2.84
N TYR A 106 2.40 -3.07 -2.04
CA TYR A 106 1.30 -3.91 -2.49
C TYR A 106 0.25 -3.13 -3.29
N ILE A 107 -0.07 -1.89 -2.91
CA ILE A 107 -0.93 -0.99 -3.70
C ILE A 107 -0.30 -0.76 -5.09
N GLY A 108 1.00 -0.44 -5.13
CA GLY A 108 1.74 -0.28 -6.38
C GLY A 108 1.81 -1.57 -7.21
N TYR A 109 1.84 -2.74 -6.56
CA TYR A 109 1.73 -4.03 -7.23
C TYR A 109 0.36 -4.26 -7.85
N ALA A 110 -0.73 -4.03 -7.11
CA ALA A 110 -2.09 -4.14 -7.62
C ALA A 110 -2.34 -3.20 -8.81
N SER A 111 -1.84 -1.95 -8.73
CA SER A 111 -1.85 -0.99 -9.84
C SER A 111 -1.17 -1.55 -11.10
N ARG A 112 0.04 -2.11 -10.96
CA ARG A 112 0.78 -2.70 -12.09
C ARG A 112 0.03 -3.88 -12.71
N ILE A 113 -0.53 -4.76 -11.89
CA ILE A 113 -1.28 -5.92 -12.37
C ILE A 113 -2.53 -5.48 -13.14
N LEU A 114 -3.29 -4.51 -12.63
CA LEU A 114 -4.44 -3.93 -13.36
C LEU A 114 -4.02 -3.33 -14.70
N LYS A 115 -2.93 -2.55 -14.72
CA LYS A 115 -2.41 -1.95 -15.95
C LYS A 115 -2.00 -3.01 -16.99
N GLN A 116 -1.60 -4.19 -16.56
CA GLN A 116 -1.24 -5.33 -17.42
C GLN A 116 -2.44 -6.18 -17.86
N GLY A 117 -3.68 -5.73 -17.61
CA GLY A 117 -4.89 -6.49 -17.96
C GLY A 117 -5.30 -7.51 -16.89
N GLY A 118 -4.84 -7.32 -15.66
CA GLY A 118 -5.28 -8.09 -14.51
C GLY A 118 -6.78 -7.98 -14.26
N ARG A 119 -7.32 -8.96 -13.55
CA ARG A 119 -8.75 -9.03 -13.25
C ARG A 119 -9.22 -7.88 -12.34
N PRO A 120 -10.52 -7.54 -12.33
CA PRO A 120 -11.04 -6.43 -11.54
C PRO A 120 -10.84 -6.53 -10.02
N GLU A 121 -10.65 -7.73 -9.46
CA GLU A 121 -10.46 -7.90 -8.02
C GLU A 121 -9.19 -7.19 -7.51
N TRP A 122 -8.20 -6.95 -8.38
CA TRP A 122 -7.00 -6.19 -8.02
C TRP A 122 -7.30 -4.73 -7.66
N LEU A 123 -8.38 -4.15 -8.19
CA LEU A 123 -8.84 -2.82 -7.78
C LEU A 123 -9.38 -2.85 -6.35
N GLU A 124 -10.22 -3.85 -6.03
CA GLU A 124 -10.74 -4.01 -4.68
C GLU A 124 -9.61 -4.27 -3.67
N ARG A 125 -8.65 -5.13 -4.03
CA ARG A 125 -7.48 -5.43 -3.20
C ARG A 125 -6.59 -4.21 -2.97
N GLY A 126 -6.29 -3.44 -4.02
CA GLY A 126 -5.48 -2.23 -3.90
C GLY A 126 -6.15 -1.17 -3.00
N ILE A 127 -7.45 -0.95 -3.15
CA ILE A 127 -8.19 0.01 -2.30
C ILE A 127 -8.36 -0.52 -0.87
N ALA A 128 -8.56 -1.84 -0.69
CA ALA A 128 -8.57 -2.47 0.63
C ALA A 128 -7.22 -2.30 1.34
N ALA A 129 -6.10 -2.51 0.63
CA ALA A 129 -4.78 -2.30 1.17
C ALA A 129 -4.53 -0.83 1.55
N ALA A 130 -4.98 0.13 0.75
CA ALA A 130 -4.93 1.56 1.10
C ALA A 130 -5.77 1.88 2.35
N SER A 131 -6.93 1.23 2.49
CA SER A 131 -7.79 1.34 3.68
C SER A 131 -7.13 0.73 4.92
N ILE A 132 -6.44 -0.40 4.77
CA ILE A 132 -5.71 -1.06 5.84
C ILE A 132 -4.46 -0.25 6.23
N ASP A 133 -3.71 0.29 5.27
CA ASP A 133 -2.51 1.11 5.53
C ASP A 133 -2.84 2.32 6.41
N ASP A 134 -4.05 2.86 6.26
CA ASP A 134 -4.60 3.91 7.12
C ASP A 134 -3.75 5.20 7.14
N GLN A 135 -3.08 5.49 6.02
CA GLN A 135 -2.23 6.69 5.83
C GLN A 135 -1.11 6.80 6.87
N ARG A 136 -0.61 5.67 7.41
CA ARG A 136 0.25 5.69 8.60
C ARG A 136 1.69 6.06 8.33
N ARG A 137 2.19 5.79 7.13
CA ARG A 137 3.60 6.02 6.76
C ARG A 137 3.83 7.44 6.28
N ASP A 138 3.21 7.80 5.17
CA ASP A 138 3.26 9.13 4.59
C ASP A 138 1.97 9.39 3.81
N TYR A 139 1.27 10.48 4.14
CA TYR A 139 0.00 10.83 3.51
C TYR A 139 0.12 11.11 2.01
N ARG A 140 1.21 11.75 1.60
CA ARG A 140 1.43 12.13 0.21
C ARG A 140 1.72 10.89 -0.63
N ASP A 141 2.59 10.00 -0.15
CA ASP A 141 2.90 8.77 -0.87
C ASP A 141 1.67 7.85 -0.95
N TRP A 142 0.87 7.80 0.12
CA TRP A 142 -0.44 7.12 0.12
C TRP A 142 -1.40 7.66 -0.94
N LEU A 143 -1.52 8.99 -1.05
CA LEU A 143 -2.36 9.64 -2.07
C LEU A 143 -1.86 9.34 -3.50
N MET A 144 -0.54 9.39 -3.71
CA MET A 144 0.07 9.11 -5.01
C MET A 144 -0.17 7.66 -5.43
N ALA A 145 0.03 6.70 -4.52
CA ALA A 145 -0.23 5.28 -4.78
C ALA A 145 -1.71 5.02 -5.13
N LEU A 146 -2.64 5.70 -4.45
CA LEU A 146 -4.07 5.62 -4.76
C LEU A 146 -4.41 6.23 -6.13
N GLY A 147 -3.74 7.34 -6.51
CA GLY A 147 -3.85 7.95 -7.83
C GLY A 147 -3.36 7.04 -8.96
N ASP A 148 -2.21 6.40 -8.79
CA ASP A 148 -1.67 5.43 -9.77
C ASP A 148 -2.60 4.22 -9.93
N LEU A 149 -3.18 3.73 -8.84
CA LEU A 149 -4.19 2.67 -8.86
C LEU A 149 -5.44 3.11 -9.62
N TYR A 150 -5.92 4.33 -9.37
CA TYR A 150 -7.08 4.91 -10.06
C TYR A 150 -6.85 4.97 -11.57
N LEU A 151 -5.72 5.52 -12.01
CA LEU A 151 -5.36 5.61 -13.42
C LEU A 151 -5.25 4.23 -14.07
N SER A 152 -4.66 3.26 -13.35
CA SER A 152 -4.52 1.88 -13.83
C SER A 152 -5.88 1.20 -14.02
N ALA A 153 -6.81 1.40 -13.10
CA ALA A 153 -8.17 0.90 -13.22
C ALA A 153 -8.92 1.54 -14.41
N ARG A 154 -8.78 2.85 -14.61
CA ARG A 154 -9.38 3.54 -15.77
C ARG A 154 -8.79 3.04 -17.09
N ALA A 155 -7.48 2.80 -17.14
CA ALA A 155 -6.83 2.19 -18.31
C ALA A 155 -7.36 0.77 -18.59
N ALA A 156 -7.71 0.02 -17.53
CA ALA A 156 -8.38 -1.28 -17.62
C ALA A 156 -9.91 -1.18 -17.85
N ARG A 157 -10.45 0.02 -18.12
CA ARG A 157 -11.89 0.30 -18.32
C ARG A 157 -12.77 -0.03 -17.12
N LEU A 158 -12.20 0.00 -15.91
CA LEU A 158 -12.93 -0.14 -14.66
C LEU A 158 -13.25 1.23 -14.09
N ASP A 159 -14.39 1.33 -13.40
CA ASP A 159 -14.77 2.52 -12.65
C ASP A 159 -14.34 2.39 -11.17
N PRO A 160 -13.38 3.20 -10.68
CA PRO A 160 -12.92 3.10 -9.29
C PRO A 160 -13.89 3.67 -8.27
N THR A 161 -14.76 4.62 -8.66
CA THR A 161 -15.62 5.37 -7.75
C THR A 161 -16.45 4.45 -6.84
N PRO A 162 -17.16 3.43 -7.34
CA PRO A 162 -17.99 2.59 -6.47
C PRO A 162 -17.18 1.80 -5.45
N VAL A 163 -15.95 1.38 -5.81
CA VAL A 163 -15.06 0.64 -4.91
C VAL A 163 -14.53 1.56 -3.82
N LEU A 164 -14.13 2.79 -4.16
CA LEU A 164 -13.69 3.81 -3.22
C LEU A 164 -14.76 4.09 -2.17
N LYS A 165 -16.01 4.33 -2.59
CA LYS A 165 -17.12 4.63 -1.66
C LYS A 165 -17.42 3.44 -0.74
N ARG A 166 -17.52 2.22 -1.28
CA ARG A 166 -17.75 1.02 -0.46
C ARG A 166 -16.62 0.77 0.55
N MET A 167 -15.37 0.98 0.15
CA MET A 167 -14.24 0.78 1.04
C MET A 167 -14.13 1.87 2.10
N ALA A 168 -14.49 3.11 1.75
CA ALA A 168 -14.55 4.22 2.70
C ALA A 168 -15.46 3.91 3.90
N GLU A 169 -16.65 3.34 3.67
CA GLU A 169 -17.59 2.95 4.72
C GLU A 169 -16.99 2.00 5.76
N ARG A 170 -16.04 1.15 5.34
CA ARG A 170 -15.35 0.15 6.18
C ARG A 170 -14.07 0.68 6.82
N SER A 171 -13.56 1.80 6.31
CA SER A 171 -12.29 2.39 6.72
C SER A 171 -12.36 3.07 8.08
N ASN A 172 -11.19 3.33 8.64
CA ASN A 172 -11.04 3.97 9.93
C ASN A 172 -11.70 5.37 9.94
N PRO A 173 -12.69 5.63 10.82
CA PRO A 173 -13.26 6.96 11.00
C PRO A 173 -12.37 7.90 11.81
N GLU A 174 -11.39 7.37 12.54
CA GLU A 174 -10.50 8.16 13.37
C GLU A 174 -9.29 8.61 12.56
N ARG A 175 -8.82 9.82 12.84
CA ARG A 175 -7.66 10.40 12.18
C ARG A 175 -6.37 9.83 12.77
N HIS A 176 -5.50 9.30 11.93
CA HIS A 176 -4.14 8.94 12.35
C HIS A 176 -3.30 10.22 12.56
N ALA A 177 -2.36 10.20 13.51
CA ALA A 177 -1.54 11.40 13.82
C ALA A 177 -0.69 11.89 12.63
N ALA A 178 -0.34 10.99 11.72
CA ALA A 178 0.44 11.30 10.52
C ALA A 178 -0.41 11.80 9.32
N SER A 179 -1.74 11.82 9.44
CA SER A 179 -2.64 12.20 8.34
C SER A 179 -3.49 13.43 8.68
N PRO A 180 -3.83 14.26 7.69
CA PRO A 180 -4.69 15.43 7.92
C PRO A 180 -6.15 15.05 8.12
N THR A 181 -6.60 13.92 7.55
CA THR A 181 -7.99 13.46 7.56
C THR A 181 -8.07 11.94 7.85
N PRO A 182 -9.19 11.46 8.41
CA PRO A 182 -9.44 10.03 8.54
C PRO A 182 -9.48 9.31 7.19
N THR A 183 -9.04 8.05 7.15
CA THR A 183 -9.00 7.25 5.91
C THR A 183 -10.38 7.05 5.30
N ARG A 184 -11.42 6.92 6.13
CA ARG A 184 -12.82 6.94 5.68
C ARG A 184 -13.12 8.17 4.84
N GLU A 185 -12.79 9.36 5.34
CA GLU A 185 -13.08 10.60 4.63
C GLU A 185 -12.19 10.76 3.39
N ALA A 186 -10.91 10.44 3.50
CA ALA A 186 -9.95 10.53 2.40
C ALA A 186 -10.36 9.65 1.20
N LEU A 187 -10.78 8.40 1.44
CA LEU A 187 -11.28 7.52 0.39
C LEU A 187 -12.64 7.99 -0.16
N ALA A 188 -13.55 8.41 0.73
CA ALA A 188 -14.87 8.88 0.30
C ALA A 188 -14.78 10.13 -0.59
N LYS A 189 -13.80 11.00 -0.36
CA LYS A 189 -13.63 12.28 -1.08
C LYS A 189 -12.39 12.29 -1.97
N PHE A 190 -11.87 11.13 -2.35
CA PHE A 190 -10.63 11.06 -3.13
C PHE A 190 -10.70 11.87 -4.42
N GLU A 191 -11.82 11.77 -5.14
CA GLU A 191 -12.08 12.47 -6.40
C GLU A 191 -12.27 13.99 -6.23
N ASP A 192 -12.59 14.45 -5.02
CA ASP A 192 -12.71 15.86 -4.67
C ASP A 192 -11.36 16.44 -4.19
N SER A 193 -10.32 15.61 -4.06
CA SER A 193 -9.03 16.03 -3.54
C SER A 193 -8.29 16.93 -4.53
N ALA A 194 -7.48 17.85 -3.99
CA ALA A 194 -6.62 18.70 -4.81
C ALA A 194 -5.70 17.84 -5.72
N HIS A 195 -5.12 16.76 -5.18
CA HIS A 195 -4.29 15.84 -5.95
C HIS A 195 -5.03 15.25 -7.14
N PHE A 196 -6.28 14.78 -6.94
CA PHE A 196 -7.08 14.24 -8.03
C PHE A 196 -7.31 15.28 -9.12
N MET A 197 -7.74 16.48 -8.73
CA MET A 197 -8.05 17.56 -9.68
C MET A 197 -6.84 18.04 -10.47
N THR A 198 -5.67 18.13 -9.82
CA THR A 198 -4.45 18.69 -10.45
C THR A 198 -3.59 17.65 -11.16
N SER A 199 -3.65 16.39 -10.75
CA SER A 199 -2.70 15.35 -11.20
C SER A 199 -3.36 14.17 -11.89
N ILE A 200 -4.57 13.77 -11.47
CA ILE A 200 -5.24 12.58 -12.01
C ILE A 200 -6.22 12.95 -13.11
N LEU A 201 -7.15 13.87 -12.85
CA LEU A 201 -8.18 14.30 -13.79
C LEU A 201 -7.62 14.73 -15.17
N PRO A 202 -6.48 15.44 -15.29
CA PRO A 202 -5.91 15.79 -16.59
C PRO A 202 -5.50 14.58 -17.44
N GLN A 203 -5.21 13.44 -16.81
CA GLN A 203 -4.79 12.19 -17.50
C GLN A 203 -5.99 11.30 -17.89
N LEU A 204 -7.21 11.63 -17.42
CA LEU A 204 -8.43 10.89 -17.74
C LEU A 204 -9.12 11.38 -19.01
N ARG A 205 -8.61 12.46 -19.61
CA ARG A 205 -9.17 13.12 -20.80
C ARG A 205 -8.57 12.57 -22.08
#